data_AF-A0A969LLJ9-F1
#
_entry.id   AF-A0A969LLJ9-F1
#
_cell.length_a   1.000
_cell.length_b   1.000
_cell.length_c   1.000
_cell.angle_alpha   90.00
_cell.angle_beta   90.00
_cell.angle_gamma   90.00
#
_symmetry.space_group_name_H-M   'P 1'
#
loop_
_entity.id
_entity.type
_entity.pdbx_description
1 polymer ?
#
loop_
_entity_poly.entity_id
_entity_poly.type
_entity_poly.pdbx_seq_one_letter_code
_entity_poly.pdbx_strand_id
1 'polypeptide(L)'
;MPGKKEEKEHTVKLYNTLLNSLSHELRTPIAAIIGATDNLKSNNAKLTPLSKNELLNEISKASFRLNQQVENLLNMSRLESGFIQPKNDWCDINEIIYDAVKRLEENNVTQRVSISINPDIPLFKLDKGMLEQVIYNLVNNAALYTAPECTIFIQAICHADVAATDY
;
A
#
# COMPACT_ATOMS: atom_id res chain seq x y z
N MET A 1 -15.03 6.93 35.37
CA MET A 1 -14.12 6.05 34.62
C MET A 1 -13.07 6.91 33.90
N PRO A 2 -11.89 7.13 34.50
CA PRO A 2 -10.82 7.97 33.93
C PRO A 2 -10.19 7.41 32.64
N GLY A 3 -10.11 6.08 32.50
CA GLY A 3 -9.37 5.43 31.39
C GLY A 3 -9.91 5.69 29.97
N LYS A 4 -11.23 5.84 29.77
CA LYS A 4 -11.81 6.10 28.44
C LYS A 4 -11.48 7.49 27.87
N LYS A 5 -11.16 8.46 28.74
CA LYS A 5 -10.82 9.83 28.32
C LYS A 5 -9.34 9.92 27.94
N GLU A 6 -8.48 9.24 28.69
CA GLU A 6 -7.05 9.10 28.40
C GLU A 6 -6.81 8.31 27.11
N GLU A 7 -7.53 7.19 26.87
CA GLU A 7 -7.47 6.46 25.60
C GLU A 7 -7.83 7.35 24.40
N LYS A 8 -8.95 8.09 24.47
CA LYS A 8 -9.36 9.02 23.40
C LYS A 8 -8.33 10.12 23.16
N GLU A 9 -7.76 10.70 24.22
CA GLU A 9 -6.73 11.75 24.10
C GLU A 9 -5.44 11.20 23.49
N HIS A 10 -5.07 9.96 23.80
CA HIS A 10 -3.94 9.27 23.16
C HIS A 10 -4.19 9.00 21.68
N THR A 11 -5.37 8.49 21.30
CA THR A 11 -5.74 8.28 19.89
C THR A 11 -5.71 9.59 19.10
N VAL A 12 -6.28 10.67 19.64
CA VAL A 12 -6.30 11.98 18.99
C VAL A 12 -4.89 12.57 18.81
N LYS A 13 -4.01 12.40 19.79
CA LYS A 13 -2.60 12.83 19.66
C LYS A 13 -1.83 12.03 18.62
N LEU A 14 -2.03 10.70 18.58
CA LEU A 14 -1.40 9.83 17.58
C LEU A 14 -1.88 10.23 16.18
N TYR A 15 -3.18 10.47 16.02
CA TYR A 15 -3.80 10.91 14.77
C TYR A 15 -3.25 12.24 14.26
N ASN A 16 -3.19 13.27 15.12
CA ASN A 16 -2.63 14.57 14.75
C ASN A 16 -1.14 14.47 14.36
N THR A 17 -0.39 13.61 15.05
CA THR A 17 1.01 13.36 14.73
C THR A 17 1.14 12.69 13.36
N LEU A 18 0.27 11.70 13.07
CA LEU A 18 0.24 11.02 11.78
C LEU A 18 -0.14 11.96 10.63
N LEU A 19 -1.17 12.79 10.81
CA LEU A 19 -1.58 13.79 9.83
C LEU A 19 -0.49 14.81 9.54
N ASN A 20 0.24 15.25 10.57
CA ASN A 20 1.38 16.14 10.39
C ASN A 20 2.51 15.45 9.61
N SER A 21 2.83 14.19 9.93
CA SER A 21 3.81 13.39 9.17
C SER A 21 3.40 13.26 7.71
N LEU A 22 2.15 12.88 7.45
CA LEU A 22 1.58 12.76 6.10
C LEU A 22 1.64 14.09 5.34
N SER A 23 1.32 15.21 6.00
CA SER A 23 1.41 16.53 5.38
C SER A 23 2.85 16.87 4.94
N HIS A 24 3.86 16.48 5.73
CA HIS A 24 5.27 16.63 5.36
C HIS A 24 5.67 15.69 4.23
N GLU A 25 5.24 14.43 4.29
CA GLU A 25 5.51 13.43 3.26
C GLU A 25 4.91 13.81 1.91
N LEU A 26 3.74 14.46 1.89
CA LEU A 26 3.05 14.93 0.67
C LEU A 26 3.76 16.13 0.02
N ARG A 27 4.38 17.02 0.81
CA ARG A 27 5.11 18.18 0.26
C ARG A 27 6.31 17.77 -0.59
N THR A 28 6.96 16.65 -0.25
CA THR A 28 8.16 16.17 -0.94
C THR A 28 7.91 15.81 -2.41
N PRO A 29 6.96 14.91 -2.77
CA PRO A 29 6.65 14.62 -4.16
C PRO A 29 6.07 15.84 -4.89
N ILE A 30 5.29 16.71 -4.22
CA ILE A 30 4.79 17.95 -4.82
C ILE A 30 5.96 18.87 -5.22
N ALA A 31 6.93 19.08 -4.33
CA ALA A 31 8.10 19.90 -4.63
C ALA A 31 8.94 19.31 -5.78
N ALA A 32 9.07 17.99 -5.85
CA ALA A 32 9.75 17.30 -6.95
C ALA A 32 9.03 17.52 -8.29
N ILE A 33 7.69 17.38 -8.32
CA ILE A 33 6.88 17.61 -9.53
C ILE A 33 7.01 19.07 -9.98
N ILE A 34 6.88 20.03 -9.07
CA ILE A 34 7.01 21.47 -9.37
C ILE A 34 8.40 21.77 -9.93
N GLY A 35 9.46 21.35 -9.23
CA GLY A 35 10.84 21.63 -9.63
C GLY A 35 11.22 21.02 -10.99
N ALA A 36 10.76 19.79 -11.27
CA ALA A 36 10.97 19.15 -12.55
C ALA A 36 10.18 19.83 -13.68
N THR A 37 8.93 20.22 -13.41
CA THR A 37 8.07 20.94 -14.36
C THR A 37 8.63 22.35 -14.67
N ASP A 38 9.10 23.06 -13.65
CA ASP A 38 9.71 24.39 -13.81
C ASP A 38 11.02 24.32 -14.60
N ASN A 39 11.82 23.26 -14.42
CA ASN A 39 13.00 23.02 -15.24
C ASN A 39 12.63 22.76 -16.70
N LEU A 40 11.62 21.90 -16.94
CA LEU A 40 11.11 21.63 -18.29
C LEU A 40 10.62 22.92 -18.96
N LYS A 41 9.93 23.81 -18.24
CA LYS A 41 9.40 25.07 -18.78
C LYS A 41 10.50 26.11 -19.01
N SER A 42 11.37 26.33 -18.03
CA SER A 42 12.38 27.40 -18.05
C SER A 42 13.58 27.09 -18.94
N ASN A 43 13.93 25.81 -19.08
CA ASN A 43 15.13 25.36 -19.79
C ASN A 43 14.84 24.50 -21.02
N ASN A 44 13.60 24.45 -21.51
CA ASN A 44 13.16 23.52 -22.57
C ASN A 44 14.08 23.47 -23.81
N ALA A 45 14.55 24.63 -24.27
CA ALA A 45 15.40 24.75 -25.46
C ALA A 45 16.86 24.35 -25.21
N LYS A 46 17.30 24.30 -23.95
CA LYS A 46 18.67 23.96 -23.54
C LYS A 46 18.81 22.52 -23.04
N LEU A 47 17.70 21.85 -22.75
CA LEU A 47 17.70 20.47 -22.27
C LEU A 47 17.90 19.48 -23.42
N THR A 48 18.81 18.53 -23.22
CA THR A 48 18.96 17.39 -24.12
C THR A 48 17.73 16.48 -24.06
N PRO A 49 17.46 15.66 -25.09
CA PRO A 49 16.38 14.67 -25.03
C PRO A 49 16.48 13.72 -23.83
N LEU A 50 17.69 13.34 -23.42
CA LEU A 50 17.93 12.51 -22.24
C LEU A 50 17.49 13.22 -20.96
N SER A 51 17.94 14.46 -20.74
CA SER A 51 17.58 15.24 -19.55
C SER A 51 16.07 15.53 -19.47
N LYS A 52 15.40 15.69 -20.62
CA LYS A 52 13.93 15.80 -20.64
C LYS A 52 13.27 14.51 -20.17
N ASN A 53 13.74 13.36 -20.64
CA ASN A 53 13.22 12.06 -20.21
C ASN A 53 13.46 11.81 -18.72
N GLU A 54 14.61 12.20 -18.17
CA GLU A 54 14.88 12.11 -16.74
C GLU A 54 13.89 12.94 -15.92
N LEU A 55 13.64 14.20 -16.32
CA LEU A 55 12.67 15.07 -15.65
C LEU A 55 11.24 14.51 -15.74
N LEU A 56 10.84 13.96 -16.89
CA LEU A 56 9.54 13.30 -17.05
C LEU A 56 9.42 12.05 -16.16
N ASN A 57 10.49 11.27 -16.05
CA ASN A 57 10.53 10.10 -15.17
C ASN A 57 10.43 10.50 -13.69
N GLU A 58 11.12 11.57 -13.28
CA GLU A 58 11.01 12.11 -11.92
C GLU A 58 9.59 12.59 -11.61
N ILE A 59 8.92 13.29 -12.54
CA ILE A 59 7.51 13.67 -12.40
C ILE A 59 6.63 12.43 -12.23
N SER A 60 6.83 11.40 -13.06
CA SER A 60 6.05 10.16 -13.01
C SER A 60 6.19 9.47 -11.65
N LYS A 61 7.43 9.26 -11.19
CA LYS A 61 7.71 8.64 -9.88
C LYS A 61 7.12 9.44 -8.73
N ALA A 62 7.29 10.76 -8.74
CA ALA A 62 6.76 11.63 -7.69
C ALA A 62 5.23 11.63 -7.68
N SER A 63 4.58 11.59 -8.84
CA SER A 63 3.12 11.50 -8.97
C SER A 63 2.58 10.18 -8.43
N PHE A 64 3.25 9.07 -8.74
CA PHE A 64 2.87 7.76 -8.21
C PHE A 64 2.98 7.72 -6.67
N ARG A 65 4.08 8.24 -6.12
CA ARG A 65 4.26 8.36 -4.65
C ARG A 65 3.19 9.23 -4.00
N LEU A 66 2.86 10.37 -4.61
CA LEU A 66 1.81 11.26 -4.12
C LEU A 66 0.45 10.54 -4.08
N ASN A 67 0.11 9.83 -5.15
CA ASN A 67 -1.13 9.06 -5.22
C ASN A 67 -1.22 8.00 -4.11
N GLN A 68 -0.13 7.27 -3.87
CA GLN A 68 -0.07 6.27 -2.80
C GLN A 68 -0.29 6.89 -1.40
N GLN A 69 0.30 8.06 -1.14
CA GLN A 69 0.12 8.75 0.15
C GLN A 69 -1.32 9.25 0.35
N VAL A 70 -1.97 9.74 -0.72
CA VAL A 70 -3.38 10.15 -0.68
C VAL A 70 -4.29 8.95 -0.40
N GLU A 71 -4.07 7.82 -1.07
CA GLU A 71 -4.83 6.60 -0.82
C GLU A 71 -4.66 6.10 0.63
N ASN A 72 -3.45 6.14 1.17
CA ASN A 72 -3.20 5.79 2.57
C ASN A 72 -3.98 6.70 3.53
N LEU A 73 -4.03 8.01 3.26
CA LEU A 73 -4.79 8.97 4.06
C LEU A 73 -6.30 8.70 3.99
N LEU A 74 -6.84 8.42 2.80
CA LEU A 74 -8.26 8.09 2.61
C LEU A 74 -8.63 6.81 3.33
N ASN A 75 -7.79 5.77 3.24
CA ASN A 75 -7.99 4.51 3.96
C ASN A 75 -7.97 4.72 5.48
N MET A 76 -7.04 5.54 5.99
CA MET A 76 -7.00 5.87 7.42
C MET A 76 -8.24 6.63 7.89
N SER A 77 -8.71 7.62 7.12
CA SER A 77 -9.92 8.38 7.43
C SER A 77 -11.17 7.48 7.49
N ARG A 78 -11.25 6.51 6.58
CA ARG A 78 -12.33 5.51 6.54
C ARG A 78 -12.26 4.54 7.73
N LEU A 79 -11.07 4.15 8.19
CA LEU A 79 -10.87 3.32 9.38
C LEU A 79 -11.30 4.06 10.65
N GLU A 80 -10.84 5.29 10.84
CA GLU A 80 -11.10 6.13 12.03
C GLU A 80 -12.57 6.51 12.20
N SER A 81 -13.26 6.78 11.09
CA SER A 81 -14.68 7.15 11.12
C SER A 81 -15.62 5.98 11.44
N GLY A 82 -15.08 4.76 11.59
CA GLY A 82 -15.87 3.54 11.80
C GLY A 82 -16.70 3.14 10.59
N PHE A 83 -16.47 3.78 9.43
CA PHE A 83 -17.16 3.46 8.17
C PHE A 83 -16.69 2.15 7.54
N ILE A 84 -15.47 1.70 7.87
CA ILE A 84 -14.99 0.38 7.48
C ILE A 84 -15.55 -0.64 8.45
N GLN A 85 -16.62 -1.30 8.01
CA GLN A 85 -17.21 -2.42 8.70
C GLN A 85 -16.84 -3.68 7.92
N PRO A 86 -15.97 -4.55 8.44
CA PRO A 86 -15.53 -5.75 7.72
C PRO A 86 -16.75 -6.59 7.35
N LYS A 87 -16.89 -6.88 6.07
CA LYS A 87 -17.87 -7.84 5.58
C LYS A 87 -17.25 -9.22 5.65
N ASN A 88 -17.36 -9.84 6.81
CA ASN A 88 -16.86 -11.19 7.02
C ASN A 88 -17.70 -12.19 6.22
N ASP A 89 -17.09 -12.77 5.19
CA ASP A 89 -17.63 -13.89 4.42
C ASP A 89 -16.60 -15.02 4.39
N TRP A 90 -17.05 -16.23 4.06
CA TRP A 90 -16.16 -17.36 3.86
C TRP A 90 -15.31 -17.13 2.62
N CYS A 91 -14.01 -16.92 2.83
CA CYS A 91 -13.06 -16.62 1.78
C CYS A 91 -11.99 -17.70 1.64
N ASP A 92 -11.57 -17.95 0.40
CA ASP A 92 -10.38 -18.74 0.10
C ASP A 92 -9.14 -17.84 0.09
N ILE A 93 -8.18 -18.15 0.96
CA ILE A 93 -6.92 -17.40 1.08
C ILE A 93 -6.09 -17.48 -0.21
N ASN A 94 -6.17 -18.60 -0.93
CA ASN A 94 -5.49 -18.76 -2.21
C ASN A 94 -5.99 -17.72 -3.21
N GLU A 95 -7.31 -17.64 -3.39
CA GLU A 95 -7.95 -16.70 -4.30
C GLU A 95 -7.51 -15.25 -4.01
N ILE A 96 -7.53 -14.86 -2.74
CA ILE A 96 -7.14 -13.50 -2.32
C ILE A 96 -5.67 -13.22 -2.64
N ILE A 97 -4.76 -14.16 -2.37
CA ILE A 97 -3.34 -13.99 -2.68
C ILE A 97 -3.14 -13.88 -4.20
N TYR A 98 -3.80 -14.73 -4.98
CA TYR A 98 -3.71 -14.68 -6.44
C TYR A 98 -4.25 -13.37 -7.02
N ASP A 99 -5.39 -12.88 -6.53
CA ASP A 99 -5.98 -11.60 -6.96
C ASP A 99 -5.03 -10.42 -6.66
N ALA A 100 -4.46 -10.38 -5.45
CA ALA A 100 -3.51 -9.34 -5.05
C ALA A 100 -2.22 -9.37 -5.90
N VAL A 101 -1.68 -10.55 -6.20
CA VAL A 101 -0.48 -10.72 -7.03
C VAL A 101 -0.76 -10.37 -8.48
N LYS A 102 -1.90 -10.78 -9.04
CA LYS A 102 -2.31 -10.41 -10.39
C LYS A 102 -2.40 -8.89 -10.57
N ARG A 103 -2.99 -8.20 -9.59
CA ARG A 103 -3.05 -6.74 -9.56
C ARG A 103 -1.67 -6.10 -9.51
N LEU A 104 -0.69 -6.73 -8.85
CA LEU A 104 0.70 -6.26 -8.87
C LEU A 104 1.32 -6.42 -10.27
N GLU A 105 1.13 -7.56 -10.92
CA GLU A 105 1.66 -7.85 -12.25
C GLU A 105 1.17 -6.85 -13.31
N GLU A 106 -0.09 -6.40 -13.20
CA GLU A 106 -0.68 -5.35 -14.06
C GLU A 106 0.07 -4.00 -13.95
N ASN A 107 0.84 -3.77 -12.88
CA ASN A 107 1.64 -2.57 -12.68
C ASN A 107 3.09 -2.66 -13.25
N ASN A 108 3.37 -3.64 -14.11
CA ASN A 108 4.69 -3.82 -14.78
C ASN A 108 5.87 -3.95 -13.82
N VAL A 109 5.67 -4.66 -12.70
CA VAL A 109 6.71 -4.95 -11.72
C VAL A 109 7.72 -5.96 -12.30
N THR A 110 9.02 -5.78 -12.01
CA THR A 110 10.11 -6.62 -12.58
C THR A 110 10.51 -7.79 -11.68
N GLN A 111 10.04 -7.81 -10.44
CA GLN A 111 10.27 -8.89 -9.48
C GLN A 111 9.42 -10.11 -9.82
N ARG A 112 9.93 -11.29 -9.48
CA ARG A 112 9.18 -12.54 -9.60
C ARG A 112 8.42 -12.79 -8.30
N VAL A 113 7.17 -13.22 -8.38
CA VAL A 113 6.40 -13.64 -7.21
C VAL A 113 6.28 -15.15 -7.21
N SER A 114 6.64 -15.79 -6.10
CA SER A 114 6.50 -17.23 -5.89
C SER A 114 5.52 -17.46 -4.75
N ILE A 115 4.46 -18.21 -5.03
CA ILE A 115 3.38 -18.49 -4.09
C ILE A 115 3.49 -19.95 -3.66
N SER A 116 3.53 -20.20 -2.36
CA SER A 116 3.52 -21.53 -1.76
C SER A 116 2.47 -21.59 -0.67
N ILE A 117 1.30 -22.11 -1.01
CA ILE A 117 0.18 -22.23 -0.07
C ILE A 117 -0.17 -23.70 0.08
N ASN A 118 -0.52 -24.10 1.29
CA ASN A 118 -1.04 -25.44 1.54
C ASN A 118 -2.39 -25.60 0.81
N PRO A 119 -2.56 -26.58 -0.10
CA PRO A 119 -3.84 -26.81 -0.78
C PRO A 119 -4.99 -27.15 0.19
N ASP A 120 -4.68 -27.66 1.38
CA ASP A 120 -5.66 -28.04 2.40
C ASP A 120 -5.95 -26.88 3.39
N ILE A 121 -5.61 -25.64 3.03
CA ILE A 121 -5.93 -24.49 3.88
C ILE A 121 -7.45 -24.30 3.93
N PRO A 122 -8.07 -24.18 5.12
CA PRO A 122 -9.52 -24.02 5.22
C PRO A 122 -9.96 -22.63 4.72
N LEU A 123 -11.27 -22.48 4.53
CA LEU A 123 -11.87 -21.16 4.34
C LEU A 123 -11.85 -20.39 5.66
N PHE A 124 -11.73 -19.07 5.58
CA PHE A 124 -11.75 -18.18 6.74
C PHE A 124 -12.86 -17.14 6.60
N LYS A 125 -13.52 -16.80 7.72
CA LYS A 125 -14.46 -15.68 7.77
C LYS A 125 -13.72 -14.36 7.91
N LEU A 126 -13.61 -13.62 6.81
CA LEU A 126 -12.89 -12.34 6.74
C LEU A 126 -13.43 -11.47 5.61
N ASP A 127 -13.00 -10.21 5.57
CA ASP A 127 -13.32 -9.31 4.47
C ASP A 127 -12.30 -9.50 3.32
N LYS A 128 -12.77 -10.08 2.21
CA LYS A 128 -11.95 -10.38 1.03
C LYS A 128 -11.18 -9.15 0.55
N GLY A 129 -11.88 -8.03 0.36
CA GLY A 129 -11.31 -6.82 -0.24
C GLY A 129 -10.29 -6.15 0.68
N MET A 130 -10.54 -6.16 1.99
CA MET A 130 -9.57 -5.63 2.95
C MET A 130 -8.30 -6.49 3.00
N LEU A 131 -8.43 -7.82 3.03
CA LEU A 131 -7.26 -8.69 3.05
C LEU A 131 -6.48 -8.60 1.73
N GLU A 132 -7.15 -8.60 0.58
CA GLU A 132 -6.53 -8.39 -0.73
C GLU A 132 -5.71 -7.09 -0.74
N GLN A 133 -6.29 -6.00 -0.23
CA GLN A 133 -5.59 -4.71 -0.15
C GLN A 133 -4.37 -4.76 0.77
N VAL A 134 -4.45 -5.47 1.90
CA VAL A 134 -3.29 -5.68 2.79
C VAL A 134 -2.18 -6.43 2.06
N ILE A 135 -2.51 -7.55 1.40
CA ILE A 135 -1.53 -8.36 0.68
C ILE A 135 -0.91 -7.56 -0.47
N TYR A 136 -1.74 -6.87 -1.27
CA TYR A 136 -1.26 -5.99 -2.33
C TYR A 136 -0.27 -4.94 -1.80
N ASN A 137 -0.59 -4.27 -0.68
CA ASN A 137 0.28 -3.27 -0.09
C ASN A 137 1.64 -3.85 0.33
N LEU A 138 1.65 -5.04 0.94
CA LEU A 138 2.88 -5.70 1.37
C LEU A 138 3.74 -6.13 0.18
N VAL A 139 3.14 -6.76 -0.84
CA VAL A 139 3.87 -7.23 -2.02
C VAL A 139 4.34 -6.04 -2.87
N ASN A 140 3.54 -4.99 -3.01
CA ASN A 140 3.94 -3.76 -3.70
C ASN A 140 5.09 -3.06 -2.99
N ASN A 141 5.08 -3.01 -1.65
CA ASN A 141 6.22 -2.50 -0.90
C ASN A 141 7.47 -3.37 -1.13
N ALA A 142 7.34 -4.70 -1.09
CA ALA A 142 8.46 -5.59 -1.39
C ALA A 142 9.02 -5.34 -2.80
N ALA A 143 8.17 -5.17 -3.80
CA ALA A 143 8.58 -4.84 -5.17
C ALA A 143 9.28 -3.47 -5.28
N LEU A 144 8.82 -2.45 -4.57
CA LEU A 144 9.41 -1.11 -4.62
C LEU A 144 10.80 -1.03 -3.96
N TYR A 145 11.07 -1.88 -2.97
CA TYR A 145 12.28 -1.81 -2.14
C TYR A 145 13.26 -2.98 -2.31
N THR A 146 13.01 -3.90 -3.24
CA THR A 146 13.94 -4.99 -3.58
C THR A 146 14.60 -4.76 -4.93
N ALA A 147 15.78 -5.35 -5.13
CA ALA A 147 16.49 -5.26 -6.40
C ALA A 147 15.68 -5.94 -7.54
N PRO A 148 15.86 -5.51 -8.80
CA PRO A 148 15.27 -6.20 -9.95
C PRO A 148 15.64 -7.69 -9.97
N GLU A 149 14.74 -8.54 -10.47
CA GLU A 149 14.91 -10.00 -10.55
C GLU A 149 14.96 -10.75 -9.20
N CYS A 150 14.80 -10.06 -8.06
CA CYS A 150 14.56 -10.75 -6.79
C CYS A 150 13.20 -11.46 -6.79
N THR A 151 13.13 -12.57 -6.06
CA THR A 151 11.89 -13.33 -5.86
C THR A 151 11.24 -12.91 -4.55
N ILE A 152 9.97 -12.49 -4.61
CA ILE A 152 9.10 -12.29 -3.45
C ILE A 152 8.38 -13.61 -3.18
N PHE A 153 8.59 -14.18 -1.99
CA PHE A 153 7.97 -15.46 -1.60
C PHE A 153 6.76 -15.21 -0.69
N ILE A 154 5.62 -15.78 -1.04
CA ILE A 154 4.37 -15.69 -0.26
C ILE A 154 4.02 -17.09 0.24
N GLN A 155 3.88 -17.23 1.56
CA GLN A 155 3.47 -18.47 2.20
C GLN A 155 2.27 -18.25 3.12
N ALA A 156 1.30 -19.15 3.04
CA ALA A 156 0.18 -19.19 4.00
C ALA A 156 0.21 -20.52 4.76
N ILE A 157 0.26 -20.43 6.10
CA ILE A 157 0.33 -21.56 7.01
C ILE A 157 -0.84 -21.45 8.00
N CYS A 158 -1.69 -22.47 8.07
CA CYS A 158 -2.70 -22.57 9.10
C CYS A 158 -2.13 -23.33 10.31
N HIS A 159 -2.03 -22.66 11.45
CA HIS A 159 -1.70 -23.30 12.72
C HIS A 159 -2.99 -23.81 13.38
N ALA A 160 -3.01 -25.09 13.77
CA ALA A 160 -4.18 -25.79 14.27
C ALA A 160 -4.86 -25.13 15.50
N ASP A 161 -4.14 -24.26 16.22
CA ASP A 161 -4.65 -23.56 17.41
C ASP A 161 -5.61 -22.40 17.10
N VAL A 162 -5.76 -22.01 15.83
CA VAL A 162 -6.61 -20.85 15.43
C VAL A 162 -7.90 -21.27 14.69
N ALA A 163 -7.99 -22.53 14.24
CA ALA A 163 -9.13 -23.03 13.47
C ALA A 163 -10.24 -23.66 14.33
N ALA A 164 -10.04 -23.77 15.65
CA ALA A 164 -10.91 -24.50 16.57
C ALA A 164 -11.63 -23.59 17.59
N THR A 165 -12.21 -22.50 17.12
CA THR A 165 -13.27 -21.80 17.86
C THR A 165 -14.40 -21.49 16.89
N ASP A 166 -15.58 -21.99 17.23
CA ASP A 166 -16.86 -21.86 16.52
C ASP A 166 -17.22 -23.01 15.56
N TYR A 167 -17.43 -24.19 16.17
CA TYR A 167 -18.48 -25.14 15.75
C TYR A 167 -19.56 -25.21 16.84
#